data_AF-A0A6G4N662-F1
#
_entry.id   AF-A0A6G4N662-F1
#
_cell.length_a   1.000
_cell.length_b   1.000
_cell.length_c   1.000
_cell.angle_alpha   90.00
_cell.angle_beta   90.00
_cell.angle_gamma   90.00
#
_symmetry.space_group_name_H-M   'P 1'
#
loop_
_entity.id
_entity.type
_entity.pdbx_description
1 polymer ?
#
loop_
_entity_poly.entity_id
_entity_poly.type
_entity_poly.pdbx_seq_one_letter_code
_entity_poly.pdbx_strand_id
1 'polypeptide(L)'
;MTGETVVYKNEMNLVPLRRFTATEINLFFAMCNKLKEQDTNTLRLSFDELKKLSNYSPETRNINRFANDLDNVYKKMLNLTIRYEDDDV
;
A
#
# COMPACT_ATOMS: atom_id res chain seq x y z
N MET A 1 -6.48 -11.61 11.03
CA MET A 1 -6.27 -10.23 11.50
C MET A 1 -7.39 -9.94 12.48
N THR A 2 -7.07 -9.76 13.75
CA THR A 2 -8.01 -9.26 14.76
C THR A 2 -8.48 -7.88 14.32
N GLY A 3 -9.77 -7.56 14.46
CA GLY A 3 -10.41 -6.34 13.94
C GLY A 3 -10.02 -5.07 14.68
N GLU A 4 -8.72 -4.83 14.84
CA GLU A 4 -8.16 -3.66 15.50
C GLU A 4 -8.13 -2.49 14.51
N THR A 5 -8.63 -1.34 14.95
CA THR A 5 -8.71 -0.15 14.09
C THR A 5 -7.32 0.47 13.96
N VAL A 6 -6.79 0.54 12.74
CA VAL A 6 -5.49 1.17 12.49
C VAL A 6 -5.68 2.68 12.38
N VAL A 7 -5.12 3.43 13.34
CA VAL A 7 -5.14 4.90 13.36
C VAL A 7 -3.90 5.47 12.68
N TYR A 8 -4.09 6.37 11.71
CA TYR A 8 -3.04 7.13 11.03
C TYR A 8 -3.15 8.62 11.37
N LYS A 9 -2.07 9.37 11.15
CA LYS A 9 -2.11 10.83 11.30
C LYS A 9 -2.94 11.48 10.17
N ASN A 10 -3.42 12.68 10.39
CA ASN A 10 -4.34 13.38 9.47
C ASN A 10 -3.70 13.67 8.10
N GLU A 11 -2.39 13.83 8.05
CA GLU A 11 -1.60 14.04 6.82
C GLU A 11 -1.75 12.88 5.84
N MET A 12 -2.16 11.70 6.31
CA MET A 12 -2.46 10.56 5.45
C MET A 12 -3.60 10.86 4.46
N ASN A 13 -4.50 11.80 4.79
CA ASN A 13 -5.56 12.25 3.88
C ASN A 13 -5.02 13.08 2.70
N LEU A 14 -3.78 13.57 2.78
CA LEU A 14 -3.13 14.32 1.70
C LEU A 14 -2.51 13.40 0.65
N VAL A 15 -2.42 12.09 0.90
CA VAL A 15 -1.85 11.14 -0.05
C VAL A 15 -2.77 11.04 -1.28
N PRO A 16 -2.28 11.36 -2.50
CA PRO A 16 -3.12 11.42 -3.70
C PRO A 16 -3.42 10.02 -4.27
N LEU A 17 -4.31 9.28 -3.62
CA LEU A 17 -4.70 7.91 -3.99
C LEU A 17 -5.74 7.82 -5.13
N ARG A 18 -6.16 8.95 -5.74
CA ARG A 18 -7.22 8.98 -6.77
C ARG A 18 -6.96 8.08 -7.99
N ARG A 19 -5.69 7.79 -8.30
CA ARG A 19 -5.29 6.91 -9.42
C ARG A 19 -5.18 5.43 -9.03
N PHE A 20 -5.43 5.11 -7.77
CA PHE A 20 -5.39 3.76 -7.23
C PHE A 20 -6.79 3.13 -7.29
N THR A 21 -6.86 1.86 -7.63
CA THR A 21 -8.06 1.04 -7.52
C THR A 21 -8.27 0.63 -6.06
N ALA A 22 -9.46 0.15 -5.71
CA ALA A 22 -9.75 -0.33 -4.35
C ALA A 22 -8.74 -1.39 -3.87
N THR A 23 -8.34 -2.32 -4.73
CA THR A 23 -7.34 -3.35 -4.42
C THR A 23 -5.96 -2.75 -4.15
N GLU A 24 -5.54 -1.77 -4.94
CA GLU A 24 -4.24 -1.11 -4.77
C GLU A 24 -4.22 -0.24 -3.49
N ILE A 25 -5.34 0.39 -3.14
CA ILE A 25 -5.50 1.14 -1.88
C ILE A 25 -5.40 0.19 -0.68
N ASN A 26 -6.07 -0.96 -0.74
CA ASN A 26 -5.97 -1.98 0.31
C ASN A 26 -4.53 -2.47 0.48
N LEU A 27 -3.84 -2.71 -0.64
CA LEU A 27 -2.43 -3.12 -0.61
C LEU A 27 -1.55 -2.02 0.00
N PHE A 28 -1.75 -0.75 -0.38
CA PHE A 28 -1.03 0.38 0.19
C PHE A 28 -1.19 0.46 1.70
N PHE A 29 -2.42 0.43 2.21
CA PHE A 29 -2.66 0.49 3.66
C PHE A 29 -2.17 -0.75 4.41
N ALA A 30 -2.23 -1.94 3.80
CA ALA A 30 -1.65 -3.14 4.40
C ALA A 30 -0.12 -3.02 4.56
N MET A 31 0.55 -2.39 3.58
CA MET A 31 1.98 -2.11 3.64
C MET A 31 2.31 -1.05 4.70
N CYS A 32 1.55 0.05 4.76
CA CYS A 32 1.69 1.06 5.82
C CYS A 32 1.48 0.45 7.20
N ASN A 33 0.51 -0.45 7.37
CA ASN A 33 0.27 -1.10 8.64
C ASN A 33 1.45 -2.00 9.04
N LYS A 34 2.00 -2.80 8.12
CA LYS A 34 3.21 -3.59 8.37
C LYS A 34 4.41 -2.73 8.78
N LEU A 35 4.64 -1.62 8.07
CA LEU A 35 5.70 -0.67 8.42
C LEU A 35 5.53 -0.10 9.83
N LYS A 36 4.28 0.26 10.19
CA LYS A 36 3.93 0.77 11.52
C LYS A 36 4.10 -0.28 12.61
N GLU A 37 3.60 -1.51 12.41
CA GLU A 37 3.70 -2.62 13.37
C GLU A 37 5.15 -3.04 13.63
N GLN A 38 6.01 -2.96 12.62
CA GLN A 38 7.42 -3.34 12.69
C GLN A 38 8.36 -2.18 13.10
N ASP A 39 7.81 -0.98 13.30
CA ASP A 39 8.56 0.26 13.56
C ASP A 39 9.80 0.41 12.65
N THR A 40 9.57 0.28 11.33
CA THR A 40 10.63 0.24 10.33
C THR A 40 10.28 1.11 9.13
N ASN A 41 11.32 1.60 8.47
CA ASN A 41 11.22 2.32 7.20
C ASN A 41 11.43 1.42 5.98
N THR A 42 11.83 0.17 6.19
CA THR A 42 12.08 -0.79 5.11
C THR A 42 11.06 -1.91 5.14
N LEU A 43 10.29 -2.04 4.06
CA LEU A 43 9.35 -3.14 3.90
C LEU A 43 9.95 -4.26 3.06
N ARG A 44 9.97 -5.48 3.60
CA ARG A 44 10.28 -6.71 2.85
C ARG A 44 9.03 -7.55 2.76
N LEU A 45 8.59 -7.84 1.54
CA LEU A 45 7.45 -8.70 1.28
C LEU A 45 7.88 -9.84 0.37
N SER A 46 7.60 -11.06 0.79
CA SER A 46 7.68 -12.21 -0.09
C SER A 46 6.55 -12.18 -1.12
N PHE A 47 6.77 -12.87 -2.24
CA PHE A 47 5.78 -12.96 -3.31
C PHE A 47 4.45 -13.58 -2.83
N ASP A 48 4.50 -14.53 -1.89
CA ASP A 48 3.30 -15.15 -1.34
C ASP A 48 2.56 -14.25 -0.35
N GLU A 49 3.25 -13.38 0.39
CA GLU A 49 2.60 -12.33 1.18
C GLU A 49 1.87 -11.34 0.28
N LEU A 50 2.49 -10.93 -0.84
CA LEU A 50 1.86 -10.02 -1.79
C LEU A 50 0.57 -10.59 -2.37
N LYS A 51 0.52 -11.90 -2.68
CA LYS A 51 -0.72 -12.57 -3.13
C LYS A 51 -1.82 -12.51 -2.07
N LYS A 52 -1.47 -12.75 -0.80
CA LYS A 52 -2.42 -12.71 0.32
C LYS A 52 -2.96 -11.29 0.55
N LEU A 53 -2.09 -10.28 0.48
CA LEU A 53 -2.44 -8.88 0.74
C LEU A 53 -3.29 -8.26 -0.37
N SER A 54 -3.10 -8.70 -1.61
CA SER A 54 -3.86 -8.20 -2.78
C SER A 54 -5.24 -8.85 -2.95
N ASN A 55 -5.63 -9.75 -2.03
CA ASN A 55 -6.85 -10.55 -2.11
C ASN A 55 -7.01 -11.25 -3.47
N TYR A 56 -5.88 -11.57 -4.12
CA TYR A 56 -5.84 -12.18 -5.44
C TYR A 56 -6.28 -13.63 -5.28
N SER A 57 -7.41 -13.99 -5.89
CA SER A 57 -7.97 -15.33 -5.74
C SER A 57 -7.04 -16.39 -6.38
N PRO A 58 -6.97 -17.61 -5.82
CA PRO A 58 -6.19 -18.73 -6.37
C PRO A 58 -6.52 -19.06 -7.85
N GLU A 59 -7.69 -18.63 -8.30
CA GLU A 59 -8.24 -18.82 -9.64
C GLU A 59 -7.55 -17.93 -10.68
N THR A 60 -6.92 -16.85 -10.24
CA THR A 60 -6.11 -15.96 -11.08
C THR A 60 -4.72 -16.57 -11.30
N ARG A 61 -4.67 -17.73 -11.97
CA ARG A 61 -3.45 -18.50 -12.27
C ARG A 61 -2.39 -17.78 -13.12
N ASN A 62 -2.64 -16.55 -13.58
CA ASN A 62 -1.72 -15.82 -14.42
C ASN A 62 -0.73 -14.98 -13.58
N ILE A 63 0.39 -15.61 -13.24
CA ILE A 63 1.50 -14.98 -12.50
C ILE A 63 2.04 -13.73 -13.19
N ASN A 64 1.99 -13.67 -14.52
CA ASN A 64 2.47 -12.51 -15.28
C ASN A 64 1.55 -11.30 -15.10
N ARG A 65 0.23 -11.53 -15.04
CA ARG A 65 -0.73 -10.46 -14.74
C ARG A 65 -0.52 -9.91 -13.33
N PHE A 66 -0.31 -10.80 -12.36
CA PHE A 66 -0.05 -10.41 -10.98
C PHE A 66 1.25 -9.59 -10.85
N ALA A 67 2.32 -10.01 -11.52
CA ALA A 67 3.58 -9.26 -11.54
C ALA A 67 3.41 -7.87 -12.19
N ASN A 68 2.64 -7.77 -13.28
CA ASN A 68 2.32 -6.48 -13.91
C ASN A 68 1.48 -5.58 -13.00
N ASP A 69 0.50 -6.14 -12.29
CA ASP A 69 -0.32 -5.38 -11.35
C ASP A 69 0.55 -4.83 -10.20
N LEU A 70 1.47 -5.64 -9.67
CA LEU A 70 2.44 -5.19 -8.66
C LEU A 70 3.37 -4.09 -9.18
N ASP A 71 3.89 -4.22 -10.40
CA ASP A 71 4.74 -3.20 -11.02
C ASP A 71 3.97 -1.88 -11.22
N ASN A 72 2.69 -1.96 -11.61
CA ASN A 72 1.82 -0.80 -11.71
C ASN A 72 1.61 -0.11 -10.35
N VAL A 73 1.35 -0.88 -9.28
CA VAL A 73 1.24 -0.33 -7.92
C VAL A 73 2.55 0.36 -7.51
N TYR A 74 3.68 -0.31 -7.73
CA TYR A 74 5.00 0.23 -7.41
C TYR A 74 5.26 1.56 -8.13
N LYS A 75 4.99 1.63 -9.43
CA LYS A 75 5.10 2.86 -10.22
C LYS A 75 4.17 3.96 -9.71
N LYS A 76 2.93 3.64 -9.33
CA LYS A 76 2.01 4.62 -8.76
C LYS A 76 2.52 5.17 -7.43
N MET A 77 3.08 4.31 -6.57
CA MET A 77 3.67 4.71 -5.30
C MET A 77 4.86 5.64 -5.47
N LEU A 78 5.76 5.35 -6.42
CA LEU A 78 6.89 6.24 -6.74
C LEU A 78 6.46 7.63 -7.21
N ASN A 79 5.27 7.73 -7.81
CA ASN A 79 4.70 8.99 -8.28
C ASN A 79 3.85 9.72 -7.22
N LEU A 80 3.79 9.20 -5.99
CA LEU A 80 3.13 9.91 -4.88
C LEU A 80 4.00 11.09 -4.47
N THR A 81 3.56 12.29 -4.80
CA THR A 81 4.14 13.53 -4.31
C THR A 81 3.15 14.18 -3.35
N ILE A 82 3.62 14.51 -2.15
CA ILE A 82 2.82 15.17 -1.11
C ILE A 82 3.53 16.48 -0.78
N ARG A 83 2.78 17.58 -0.77
CA ARG A 83 3.22 18.87 -0.25
C ARG A 83 2.58 19.06 1.11
N TYR A 84 3.39 19.38 2.11
CA TYR A 84 2.93 19.88 3.39
C TYR A 84 3.54 21.27 3.58
N GLU A 85 2.80 22.14 4.26
CA GLU A 85 3.23 23.47 4.69
C GLU A 85 3.12 23.44 6.21
N ASP A 86 4.19 23.81 6.91
CA ASP A 86 4.10 24.16 8.31
C ASP A 86 4.00 25.69 8.43
N ASP A 87 3.34 26.13 9.50
CA ASP A 87 3.25 27.55 9.85
C ASP A 87 4.47 27.99 10.68
N ASP A 88 5.57 27.22 10.70
CA ASP A 88 6.78 27.58 11.45
C ASP A 88 7.54 28.69 10.69
N VAL A 89 7.08 29.93 10.88
CA VAL A 89 7.78 31.19 10.59
C VAL A 89 7.77 32.09 11.82
#